data_AF-A0A7C7I0I5-F1
#
_entry.id   AF-A0A7C7I0I5-F1
#
_cell.length_a   1.000
_cell.length_b   1.000
_cell.length_c   1.000
_cell.angle_alpha   90.00
_cell.angle_beta   90.00
_cell.angle_gamma   90.00
#
_symmetry.space_group_name_H-M   'P 1'
#
loop_
_entity.id
_entity.type
_entity.pdbx_description
1 polymer ?
#
loop_
_entity_poly.entity_id
_entity_poly.type
_entity_poly.pdbx_seq_one_letter_code
_entity_poly.pdbx_strand_id
1 'polypeptide(L)'
;MSVRYPASFLVVLVTMAFSGLCSRSAGQVAPREAKQWVMPRTPDGHPDLQGNWTNKTITPFERAEGQGPVFSWDQVATLEGRADARVQRGAQASDPSRPPPRAGRSTGGYNNVYIDRGDRVAIVHGEPRSSLLTHPSDGRRPPFTQTGEQRIADYRAFRRQFGTYDNPENRPLGERCIMSFGSSAGPPMIPNSFYNNNYT
;
A
#
# COMPACT_ATOMS: atom_id res chain seq x y z
N MET A 1 -23.72 33.00 -84.77
CA MET A 1 -22.36 32.94 -85.33
C MET A 1 -21.73 31.64 -84.83
N SER A 2 -21.75 30.60 -85.69
CA SER A 2 -20.54 30.07 -86.35
C SER A 2 -19.83 29.03 -85.44
N VAL A 3 -20.22 27.75 -85.47
CA VAL A 3 -19.76 26.65 -86.36
C VAL A 3 -18.60 25.84 -85.76
N ARG A 4 -18.92 24.57 -85.38
CA ARG A 4 -18.26 23.25 -85.60
C ARG A 4 -16.76 23.09 -85.21
N TYR A 5 -16.22 21.95 -84.71
CA TYR A 5 -16.41 20.52 -85.03
C TYR A 5 -15.95 19.60 -83.85
N PRO A 6 -16.34 18.31 -83.85
CA PRO A 6 -16.03 17.33 -82.82
C PRO A 6 -14.74 16.55 -83.12
N ALA A 7 -14.10 16.00 -82.09
CA ALA A 7 -13.17 14.88 -82.24
C ALA A 7 -13.20 14.02 -80.98
N SER A 8 -13.91 12.90 -81.08
CA SER A 8 -13.85 11.78 -80.16
C SER A 8 -12.44 11.21 -80.12
N PHE A 9 -11.87 10.99 -78.94
CA PHE A 9 -10.98 9.86 -78.70
C PHE A 9 -11.07 9.41 -77.24
N LEU A 10 -11.45 8.14 -77.09
CA LEU A 10 -11.49 7.25 -75.93
C LEU A 10 -10.98 7.82 -74.58
N VAL A 11 -11.89 7.93 -73.62
CA VAL A 11 -11.54 8.05 -72.19
C VAL A 11 -11.49 6.64 -71.59
N VAL A 12 -10.28 6.23 -71.20
CA VAL A 12 -9.99 5.04 -70.41
C VAL A 12 -10.56 5.23 -68.99
N LEU A 13 -11.34 4.24 -68.55
CA LEU A 13 -11.84 4.09 -67.18
C LEU A 13 -10.67 4.04 -66.18
N VAL A 14 -10.57 5.05 -65.32
CA VAL A 14 -9.78 4.98 -64.08
C VAL A 14 -10.76 5.07 -62.91
N THR A 15 -11.10 3.91 -62.36
CA THR A 15 -11.77 3.76 -61.07
C THR A 15 -10.88 4.32 -59.97
N MET A 16 -11.19 5.50 -59.44
CA MET A 16 -10.59 5.99 -58.20
C MET A 16 -11.13 5.17 -57.03
N ALA A 17 -10.32 4.22 -56.55
CA ALA A 17 -10.50 3.61 -55.25
C ALA A 17 -10.26 4.68 -54.18
N PHE A 18 -11.31 5.01 -53.42
CA PHE A 18 -11.23 5.91 -52.28
C PHE A 18 -10.48 5.19 -51.14
N SER A 19 -9.19 5.48 -51.01
CA SER A 19 -8.31 4.98 -49.95
C SER A 19 -8.77 5.50 -48.59
N GLY A 20 -9.57 4.70 -47.88
CA GLY A 20 -9.83 4.89 -46.45
C GLY A 20 -8.57 4.58 -45.64
N LEU A 21 -7.76 5.60 -45.36
CA LEU A 21 -6.74 5.57 -44.29
C LEU A 21 -7.46 5.49 -42.94
N CYS A 22 -7.90 4.29 -42.54
CA CYS A 22 -8.10 3.99 -41.13
C CYS A 22 -6.74 3.70 -40.51
N SER A 23 -6.02 4.75 -40.09
CA SER A 23 -4.88 4.62 -39.19
C SER A 23 -5.38 4.05 -37.86
N ARG A 24 -5.32 2.72 -37.71
CA ARG A 24 -5.35 2.09 -36.40
C ARG A 24 -4.06 2.50 -35.69
N SER A 25 -4.11 3.59 -34.95
CA SER A 25 -3.22 3.81 -33.81
C SER A 25 -3.55 2.77 -32.75
N ALA A 26 -3.22 1.51 -33.02
CA ALA A 26 -2.97 0.57 -31.96
C ALA A 26 -1.66 1.03 -31.36
N GLY A 27 -1.74 1.77 -30.26
CA GLY A 27 -0.62 1.91 -29.33
C GLY A 27 -0.26 0.51 -28.86
N GLN A 28 0.52 -0.22 -29.66
CA GLN A 28 1.21 -1.41 -29.24
C GLN A 28 2.19 -0.96 -28.18
N VAL A 29 1.75 -0.96 -26.92
CA VAL A 29 2.66 -1.09 -25.80
C VAL A 29 3.30 -2.46 -26.04
N ALA A 30 4.45 -2.46 -26.71
CA ALA A 30 5.28 -3.64 -26.81
C ALA A 30 5.44 -4.16 -25.38
N PRO A 31 5.20 -5.45 -25.12
CA PRO A 31 5.45 -6.00 -23.80
C PRO A 31 6.90 -5.68 -23.48
N ARG A 32 7.12 -4.80 -22.50
CA ARG A 32 8.44 -4.61 -21.92
C ARG A 32 8.76 -5.97 -21.32
N GLU A 33 9.70 -6.69 -21.91
CA GLU A 33 10.40 -7.76 -21.20
C GLU A 33 10.89 -7.14 -19.90
N ALA A 34 10.25 -7.52 -18.80
CA ALA A 34 10.70 -7.12 -17.49
C ALA A 34 12.07 -7.77 -17.30
N LYS A 35 13.14 -7.00 -17.52
CA LYS A 35 14.49 -7.44 -17.16
C LYS A 35 14.43 -7.93 -15.72
N GLN A 36 14.90 -9.16 -15.49
CA GLN A 36 14.97 -9.73 -14.17
C GLN A 36 15.75 -8.75 -13.27
N TRP A 37 15.09 -8.27 -12.22
CA TRP A 37 15.71 -7.33 -11.28
C TRP A 37 16.85 -8.06 -10.56
N VAL A 38 18.03 -7.43 -10.55
CA VAL A 38 19.21 -7.91 -9.82
C VAL A 38 19.48 -6.92 -8.70
N MET A 39 19.57 -7.44 -7.48
CA MET A 39 19.85 -6.64 -6.29
C MET A 39 21.21 -5.95 -6.43
N PRO A 40 21.27 -4.61 -6.39
CA PRO A 40 22.54 -3.90 -6.40
C PRO A 40 23.37 -4.30 -5.20
N ARG A 41 24.69 -4.19 -5.34
CA ARG A 41 25.65 -4.53 -4.29
C ARG A 41 26.58 -3.36 -4.02
N THR A 42 26.93 -3.19 -2.76
CA THR A 42 27.98 -2.28 -2.32
C THR A 42 29.36 -2.78 -2.79
N PRO A 43 30.43 -1.95 -2.76
CA PRO A 43 31.77 -2.36 -3.21
C PRO A 43 32.35 -3.58 -2.47
N ASP A 44 31.94 -3.82 -1.24
CA ASP A 44 32.27 -4.98 -0.40
C ASP A 44 31.34 -6.19 -0.60
N GLY A 45 30.38 -6.10 -1.54
CA GLY A 45 29.58 -7.22 -2.02
C GLY A 45 28.27 -7.48 -1.27
N HIS A 46 27.93 -6.67 -0.27
CA HIS A 46 26.66 -6.75 0.45
C HIS A 46 25.49 -6.19 -0.39
N PRO A 47 24.25 -6.63 -0.14
CA PRO A 47 23.07 -5.97 -0.70
C PRO A 47 23.07 -4.46 -0.46
N ASP A 48 22.95 -3.69 -1.52
CA ASP A 48 22.75 -2.25 -1.41
C ASP A 48 21.26 -1.96 -1.14
N LEU A 49 20.98 -1.59 0.11
CA LEU A 49 19.64 -1.22 0.59
C LEU A 49 19.49 0.30 0.71
N GLN A 50 20.37 1.11 0.12
CA GLN A 50 20.19 2.56 0.08
C GLN A 50 18.93 2.93 -0.70
N GLY A 51 18.26 4.00 -0.28
CA GLY A 51 17.07 4.54 -0.96
C GLY A 51 15.93 4.87 -0.02
N ASN A 52 14.82 5.27 -0.61
CA ASN A 52 13.60 5.59 0.11
C ASN A 52 12.70 4.35 0.16
N TRP A 53 12.49 3.83 1.37
CA TRP A 53 11.66 2.67 1.62
C TRP A 53 10.39 3.06 2.33
N THR A 54 9.33 2.27 2.11
CA THR A 54 8.13 2.34 2.94
C THR A 54 7.64 0.95 3.26
N ASN A 55 7.09 0.77 4.45
CA ASN A 55 6.44 -0.47 4.87
C ASN A 55 4.91 -0.35 4.91
N LYS A 56 4.34 0.76 4.44
CA LYS A 56 2.90 0.98 4.47
C LYS A 56 2.18 -0.03 3.57
N THR A 57 1.15 -0.67 4.10
CA THR A 57 0.33 -1.64 3.36
C THR A 57 -0.95 -1.93 4.12
N ILE A 58 -1.99 -2.31 3.37
CA ILE A 58 -3.22 -2.86 3.97
C ILE A 58 -3.13 -4.38 4.19
N THR A 59 -2.03 -5.03 3.80
CA THR A 59 -1.80 -6.45 4.10
C THR A 59 -1.69 -6.64 5.61
N PRO A 60 -2.51 -7.52 6.22
CA PRO A 60 -2.49 -7.72 7.66
C PRO A 60 -1.19 -8.41 8.08
N PHE A 61 -0.80 -8.20 9.34
CA PHE A 61 0.39 -8.87 9.87
C PHE A 61 0.21 -10.39 9.92
N GLU A 62 -0.92 -10.85 10.47
CA GLU A 62 -1.30 -12.26 10.56
C GLU A 62 -2.39 -12.59 9.53
N ARG A 63 -2.39 -13.82 9.02
CA ARG A 63 -3.40 -14.28 8.07
C ARG A 63 -4.76 -14.49 8.74
N ALA A 64 -5.81 -14.07 8.05
CA ALA A 64 -7.18 -14.38 8.44
C ALA A 64 -7.44 -15.89 8.38
N GLU A 65 -8.30 -16.40 9.27
CA GLU A 65 -8.69 -17.81 9.27
C GLU A 65 -9.42 -18.17 7.97
N GLY A 66 -9.10 -19.34 7.41
CA GLY A 66 -9.65 -19.80 6.13
C GLY A 66 -9.10 -19.09 4.88
N GLN A 67 -8.24 -18.08 5.02
CA GLN A 67 -7.60 -17.41 3.89
C GLN A 67 -6.32 -18.15 3.47
N GLY A 68 -6.12 -18.37 2.17
CA GLY A 68 -4.86 -18.88 1.61
C GLY A 68 -3.75 -17.81 1.62
N PRO A 69 -2.48 -18.17 1.33
CA PRO A 69 -1.32 -17.27 1.44
C PRO A 69 -1.33 -16.08 0.47
N VAL A 70 -2.17 -16.15 -0.56
CA VAL A 70 -2.27 -15.18 -1.64
C VAL A 70 -3.74 -14.79 -1.80
N PHE A 71 -4.01 -13.50 -1.98
CA PHE A 71 -5.33 -13.02 -2.36
C PHE A 71 -5.57 -13.24 -3.86
N SER A 72 -6.81 -13.48 -4.26
CA SER A 72 -7.18 -13.28 -5.67
C SER A 72 -7.11 -11.80 -6.03
N TRP A 73 -6.90 -11.48 -7.30
CA TRP A 73 -6.89 -10.09 -7.76
C TRP A 73 -8.23 -9.37 -7.54
N ASP A 74 -9.37 -10.08 -7.57
CA ASP A 74 -10.67 -9.51 -7.23
C ASP A 74 -10.79 -9.13 -5.75
N GLN A 75 -10.21 -9.96 -4.86
CA GLN A 75 -10.09 -9.61 -3.44
C GLN A 75 -9.19 -8.38 -3.27
N VAL A 76 -8.06 -8.30 -3.97
CA VAL A 76 -7.16 -7.13 -3.95
C VAL A 76 -7.93 -5.87 -4.37
N ALA A 77 -8.60 -5.89 -5.52
CA ALA A 77 -9.38 -4.75 -6.02
C ALA A 77 -10.45 -4.31 -5.01
N THR A 78 -11.11 -5.26 -4.35
CA THR A 78 -12.10 -4.98 -3.31
C THR A 78 -11.46 -4.34 -2.08
N LEU A 79 -10.32 -4.86 -1.61
CA LEU A 79 -9.62 -4.36 -0.42
C LEU A 79 -9.04 -2.97 -0.65
N GLU A 80 -8.35 -2.76 -1.78
CA GLU A 80 -7.76 -1.48 -2.15
C GLU A 80 -8.85 -0.43 -2.44
N GLY A 81 -9.92 -0.80 -3.14
CA GLY A 81 -11.05 0.12 -3.37
C GLY A 81 -11.73 0.57 -2.06
N ARG A 82 -11.82 -0.32 -1.06
CA ARG A 82 -12.30 0.06 0.29
C ARG A 82 -11.31 0.98 1.01
N ALA A 83 -10.01 0.72 0.88
CA ALA A 83 -8.96 1.56 1.46
C ALA A 83 -8.98 2.96 0.86
N ASP A 84 -9.04 3.06 -0.47
CA ASP A 84 -9.15 4.31 -1.21
C ASP A 84 -10.39 5.09 -0.78
N ALA A 85 -11.57 4.46 -0.75
CA ALA A 85 -12.81 5.10 -0.31
C ALA A 85 -12.73 5.62 1.15
N ARG A 86 -12.02 4.91 2.03
CA ARG A 86 -11.78 5.34 3.41
C ARG A 86 -10.88 6.58 3.47
N VAL A 87 -9.78 6.58 2.70
CA VAL A 87 -8.87 7.72 2.63
C VAL A 87 -9.61 8.94 2.10
N GLN A 88 -10.33 8.79 0.96
CA GLN A 88 -11.08 9.87 0.34
C GLN A 88 -12.14 10.47 1.26
N ARG A 89 -12.94 9.63 1.96
CA ARG A 89 -13.91 10.14 2.95
C ARG A 89 -13.24 10.86 4.12
N GLY A 90 -12.18 10.28 4.68
CA GLY A 90 -11.54 10.86 5.85
C GLY A 90 -10.65 12.07 5.54
N ALA A 91 -10.31 12.29 4.27
CA ALA A 91 -9.54 13.46 3.82
C ALA A 91 -10.43 14.68 3.51
N GLN A 92 -11.76 14.53 3.49
CA GLN A 92 -12.68 15.66 3.30
C GLN A 92 -12.48 16.74 4.35
N ALA A 93 -12.67 18.00 3.99
CA ALA A 93 -12.53 19.10 4.93
C ALA A 93 -13.48 18.95 6.13
N SER A 94 -12.98 19.25 7.33
CA SER A 94 -13.83 19.35 8.51
C SER A 94 -14.75 20.57 8.40
N ASP A 95 -16.01 20.44 8.83
CA ASP A 95 -16.92 21.58 8.98
C ASP A 95 -16.42 22.52 10.08
N PRO A 96 -16.04 23.77 9.76
CA PRO A 96 -15.55 24.73 10.75
C PRO A 96 -16.66 25.28 11.66
N SER A 97 -17.93 25.12 11.26
CA SER A 97 -19.10 25.61 11.99
C SER A 97 -19.73 24.57 12.92
N ARG A 98 -19.22 23.33 12.92
CA ARG A 98 -19.76 22.24 13.74
C ARG A 98 -19.70 22.61 15.24
N PRO A 99 -20.72 22.24 16.03
CA PRO A 99 -20.70 22.49 17.47
C PRO A 99 -19.53 21.73 18.13
N PRO A 100 -19.00 22.24 19.25
CA PRO A 100 -17.97 21.54 19.98
C PRO A 100 -18.48 20.16 20.44
N PRO A 101 -17.61 19.14 20.49
CA PRO A 101 -17.93 17.85 21.09
C PRO A 101 -18.44 18.02 22.52
N ARG A 102 -19.39 17.17 22.94
CA ARG A 102 -19.88 17.17 24.33
C ARG A 102 -18.71 16.95 25.30
N ALA A 103 -18.73 17.65 26.44
CA ALA A 103 -17.75 17.49 27.49
C ALA A 103 -17.60 16.01 27.89
N GLY A 104 -16.35 15.56 28.08
CA GLY A 104 -16.02 14.17 28.39
C GLY A 104 -16.08 13.21 27.19
N ARG A 105 -16.33 13.69 25.96
CA ARG A 105 -16.24 12.89 24.74
C ARG A 105 -14.96 13.19 23.97
N SER A 106 -14.56 12.23 23.13
CA SER A 106 -13.41 12.40 22.23
C SER A 106 -13.62 13.63 21.34
N THR A 107 -12.57 14.44 21.21
CA THR A 107 -12.53 15.59 20.31
C THR A 107 -12.40 15.20 18.83
N GLY A 108 -12.33 13.90 18.54
CA GLY A 108 -11.97 13.37 17.24
C GLY A 108 -10.45 13.26 17.07
N GLY A 109 -10.02 13.04 15.83
CA GLY A 109 -8.60 13.00 15.46
C GLY A 109 -8.39 13.69 14.12
N TYR A 110 -7.16 13.61 13.62
CA TYR A 110 -6.79 14.16 12.33
C TYR A 110 -7.59 13.53 11.19
N ASN A 111 -7.88 14.35 10.17
CA ASN A 111 -8.34 13.89 8.87
C ASN A 111 -7.29 12.93 8.26
N ASN A 112 -7.73 11.99 7.42
CA ASN A 112 -6.85 10.97 6.85
C ASN A 112 -5.75 11.52 5.94
N VAL A 113 -5.80 12.80 5.54
CA VAL A 113 -4.70 13.47 4.82
C VAL A 113 -3.38 13.46 5.62
N TYR A 114 -3.45 13.38 6.95
CA TYR A 114 -2.29 13.31 7.83
C TYR A 114 -1.88 11.88 8.20
N ILE A 115 -2.58 10.87 7.68
CA ILE A 115 -2.41 9.47 8.08
C ILE A 115 -2.01 8.64 6.86
N ASP A 116 -0.80 8.08 6.87
CA ASP A 116 -0.25 7.24 5.80
C ASP A 116 -0.21 5.76 6.18
N ARG A 117 -1.38 5.12 6.26
CA ARG A 117 -1.56 3.72 6.68
C ARG A 117 -1.09 2.71 5.64
N GLY A 118 -0.99 3.15 4.39
CA GLY A 118 -0.99 2.31 3.21
C GLY A 118 -2.41 2.06 2.69
N ASP A 119 -2.50 1.91 1.37
CA ASP A 119 -3.72 1.72 0.58
C ASP A 119 -3.62 0.50 -0.36
N ARG A 120 -2.43 -0.11 -0.45
CA ARG A 120 -2.13 -1.24 -1.34
C ARG A 120 -1.79 -2.51 -0.61
N VAL A 121 -2.16 -3.64 -1.20
CA VAL A 121 -1.74 -4.98 -0.77
C VAL A 121 -0.27 -5.17 -1.12
N ALA A 122 0.51 -5.74 -0.19
CA ALA A 122 1.90 -6.07 -0.41
C ALA A 122 2.05 -7.13 -1.52
N ILE A 123 2.79 -6.80 -2.58
CA ILE A 123 3.13 -7.71 -3.67
C ILE A 123 4.54 -8.25 -3.42
N VAL A 124 4.67 -9.57 -3.31
CA VAL A 124 5.97 -10.24 -3.13
C VAL A 124 6.10 -11.30 -4.21
N HIS A 125 7.16 -11.21 -5.03
CA HIS A 125 7.36 -12.09 -6.19
C HIS A 125 6.17 -12.13 -7.17
N GLY A 126 5.46 -11.01 -7.32
CA GLY A 126 4.28 -10.90 -8.18
C GLY A 126 2.99 -11.41 -7.53
N GLU A 127 3.04 -11.92 -6.31
CA GLU A 127 1.86 -12.44 -5.60
C GLU A 127 1.33 -11.42 -4.57
N PRO A 128 0.01 -11.13 -4.57
CA PRO A 128 -0.61 -10.31 -3.54
C PRO A 128 -0.75 -11.09 -2.23
N ARG A 129 0.10 -10.77 -1.26
CA ARG A 129 0.20 -11.53 0.00
C ARG A 129 -0.99 -11.25 0.91
N SER A 130 -1.55 -12.31 1.48
CA SER A 130 -2.66 -12.22 2.44
C SER A 130 -2.23 -11.99 3.89
N SER A 131 -0.92 -12.05 4.16
CA SER A 131 -0.31 -11.77 5.45
C SER A 131 1.15 -11.36 5.28
N LEU A 132 1.69 -10.57 6.21
CA LEU A 132 3.13 -10.27 6.29
C LEU A 132 3.91 -11.45 6.88
N LEU A 133 3.31 -12.19 7.83
CA LEU A 133 3.87 -13.45 8.30
C LEU A 133 3.79 -14.51 7.20
N THR A 134 4.94 -15.05 6.81
CA THR A 134 5.08 -16.14 5.83
C THR A 134 5.45 -17.47 6.48
N HIS A 135 6.05 -17.42 7.67
CA HIS A 135 6.36 -18.58 8.48
C HIS A 135 5.80 -18.39 9.90
N PRO A 136 5.09 -19.38 10.46
CA PRO A 136 4.70 -20.67 9.88
C PRO A 136 3.81 -20.55 8.64
N SER A 137 3.60 -21.67 7.93
CA SER A 137 2.91 -21.68 6.62
C SER A 137 1.47 -21.18 6.69
N ASP A 138 0.84 -21.23 7.87
CA ASP A 138 -0.48 -20.66 8.15
C ASP A 138 -0.48 -19.13 8.24
N GLY A 139 0.70 -18.49 8.28
CA GLY A 139 0.89 -17.05 8.33
C GLY A 139 0.40 -16.42 9.63
N ARG A 140 0.40 -17.19 10.73
CA ARG A 140 -0.04 -16.71 12.05
C ARG A 140 1.09 -16.78 13.06
N ARG A 141 1.06 -15.88 14.05
CA ARG A 141 2.04 -15.91 15.13
C ARG A 141 1.81 -17.17 15.96
N PRO A 142 2.85 -17.99 16.21
CA PRO A 142 2.73 -19.11 17.13
C PRO A 142 2.25 -18.67 18.52
N PRO A 143 1.58 -19.56 19.27
CA PRO A 143 1.27 -19.28 20.67
C PRO A 143 2.56 -19.02 21.47
N PHE A 144 2.43 -18.25 22.56
CA PHE A 144 3.56 -18.05 23.46
C PHE A 144 3.97 -19.37 24.11
N THR A 145 5.27 -19.52 24.38
CA THR A 145 5.75 -20.59 25.26
C THR A 145 5.33 -20.30 26.70
N GLN A 146 5.29 -21.32 27.56
CA GLN A 146 5.01 -21.15 28.98
C GLN A 146 5.91 -20.09 29.65
N THR A 147 7.20 -20.06 29.30
CA THR A 147 8.12 -19.01 29.77
C THR A 147 7.73 -17.62 29.26
N GLY A 148 7.26 -17.52 28.02
CA GLY A 148 6.77 -16.25 27.45
C GLY A 148 5.52 -15.76 28.17
N GLU A 149 4.57 -16.66 28.45
CA GLU A 149 3.37 -16.35 29.22
C GLU A 149 3.71 -15.89 30.64
N GLN A 150 4.63 -16.58 31.32
CA GLN A 150 5.09 -16.20 32.65
C GLN A 150 5.73 -14.80 32.65
N ARG A 151 6.62 -14.49 31.69
CA ARG A 151 7.23 -13.15 31.57
C ARG A 151 6.19 -12.05 31.38
N ILE A 152 5.16 -12.30 30.58
CA ILE A 152 4.06 -11.33 30.39
C ILE A 152 3.27 -11.17 31.69
N ALA A 153 3.00 -12.26 32.41
CA ALA A 153 2.29 -12.23 33.69
C ALA A 153 3.09 -11.45 34.74
N ASP A 154 4.39 -11.73 34.89
CA ASP A 154 5.30 -11.07 35.82
C ASP A 154 5.39 -9.57 35.51
N TYR A 155 5.56 -9.21 34.24
CA TYR A 155 5.59 -7.80 33.81
C TYR A 155 4.27 -7.07 34.12
N ARG A 156 3.13 -7.72 33.89
CA ARG A 156 1.82 -7.16 34.27
C ARG A 156 1.67 -7.01 35.79
N ALA A 157 2.12 -7.99 36.56
CA ALA A 157 2.08 -7.96 38.02
C ALA A 157 2.95 -6.83 38.57
N PHE A 158 4.17 -6.68 38.08
CA PHE A 158 5.07 -5.57 38.42
C PHE A 158 4.42 -4.21 38.13
N ARG A 159 3.88 -4.00 36.93
CA ARG A 159 3.28 -2.70 36.56
C ARG A 159 2.10 -2.31 37.43
N ARG A 160 1.33 -3.28 37.94
CA ARG A 160 0.16 -3.03 38.80
C ARG A 160 0.53 -2.52 40.20
N GLN A 161 1.81 -2.59 40.58
CA GLN A 161 2.29 -2.05 41.85
C GLN A 161 2.31 -0.52 41.87
N PHE A 162 2.24 0.13 40.70
CA PHE A 162 2.31 1.58 40.53
C PHE A 162 1.12 2.11 39.74
N GLY A 163 0.87 3.41 39.82
CA GLY A 163 0.00 4.08 38.85
C GLY A 163 0.54 3.97 37.43
N THR A 164 -0.29 4.31 36.45
CA THR A 164 0.03 4.15 35.01
C THR A 164 1.34 4.86 34.63
N TYR A 165 1.66 5.95 35.32
CA TYR A 165 2.73 6.88 34.98
C TYR A 165 3.69 7.18 36.14
N ASP A 166 3.53 6.48 37.27
CA ASP A 166 4.19 6.79 38.55
C ASP A 166 5.51 6.04 38.73
N ASN A 167 5.90 5.24 37.75
CA ASN A 167 7.15 4.50 37.73
C ASN A 167 7.77 4.59 36.31
N PRO A 168 9.10 4.78 36.19
CA PRO A 168 9.74 4.92 34.88
C PRO A 168 9.65 3.67 34.01
N GLU A 169 9.63 2.47 34.59
CA GLU A 169 9.38 1.20 33.88
C GLU A 169 7.91 1.02 33.47
N ASN A 170 6.98 1.74 34.10
CA ASN A 170 5.56 1.79 33.71
C ASN A 170 5.29 2.69 32.50
N ARG A 171 6.19 3.64 32.21
CA ARG A 171 6.08 4.56 31.08
C ARG A 171 6.27 3.82 29.74
N PRO A 172 5.47 4.12 28.69
CA PRO A 172 5.68 3.57 27.36
C PRO A 172 7.10 3.82 26.83
N LEU A 173 7.63 2.90 26.00
CA LEU A 173 8.99 3.00 25.45
C LEU A 173 9.24 4.31 24.67
N GLY A 174 8.20 4.83 24.01
CA GLY A 174 8.23 6.13 23.32
C GLY A 174 8.43 7.33 24.25
N GLU A 175 7.81 7.32 25.43
CA GLU A 175 8.01 8.39 26.42
C GLU A 175 9.40 8.33 27.06
N ARG A 176 10.04 7.15 27.01
CA ARG A 176 11.38 6.92 27.56
C ARG A 176 12.49 7.12 26.53
N CYS A 177 12.16 7.54 25.31
CA CYS A 177 13.10 7.66 24.18
C CYS A 177 13.90 6.38 23.87
N ILE A 178 13.35 5.20 24.22
CA ILE A 178 14.01 3.90 23.96
C ILE A 178 13.67 3.39 22.55
N MET A 179 12.41 3.54 22.15
CA MET A 179 11.92 3.18 20.82
C MET A 179 10.94 4.25 20.35
N SER A 180 10.82 4.44 19.05
CA SER A 180 9.74 5.26 18.48
C SER A 180 8.36 4.69 18.82
N PHE A 181 7.30 5.45 18.56
CA PHE A 181 5.94 4.99 18.80
C PHE A 181 5.60 3.76 17.95
N GLY A 182 4.98 2.77 18.59
CA GLY A 182 4.58 1.51 17.96
C GLY A 182 5.78 0.72 17.45
N SER A 183 5.71 0.30 16.19
CA SER A 183 6.74 -0.52 15.51
C SER A 183 7.46 0.26 14.40
N SER A 184 7.49 1.59 14.50
CA SER A 184 8.11 2.45 13.48
C SER A 184 9.65 2.51 13.56
N ALA A 185 10.26 1.94 14.61
CA ALA A 185 11.71 1.90 14.78
C ALA A 185 12.21 0.50 15.15
N GLY A 186 13.36 0.12 14.60
CA GLY A 186 14.04 -1.14 14.85
C GLY A 186 13.48 -2.33 14.05
N PRO A 187 14.28 -3.38 13.78
CA PRO A 187 13.78 -4.59 13.15
C PRO A 187 12.93 -5.44 14.13
N PRO A 188 11.84 -6.07 13.66
CA PRO A 188 11.20 -5.84 12.36
C PRO A 188 10.44 -4.50 12.36
N MET A 189 10.64 -3.71 11.30
CA MET A 189 9.90 -2.47 11.06
C MET A 189 8.52 -2.82 10.48
N ILE A 190 7.52 -2.94 11.35
CA ILE A 190 6.16 -3.35 10.94
C ILE A 190 5.32 -2.09 10.69
N PRO A 191 4.50 -2.05 9.63
CA PRO A 191 3.58 -0.94 9.40
C PRO A 191 2.71 -0.68 10.63
N ASN A 192 2.78 0.55 11.16
CA ASN A 192 2.04 0.93 12.36
C ASN A 192 0.57 1.30 12.09
N SER A 193 0.12 1.11 10.84
CA SER A 193 -1.24 1.45 10.38
C SER A 193 -1.64 2.92 10.61
N PHE A 194 -0.67 3.82 10.78
CA PHE A 194 -0.89 5.23 11.06
C PHE A 194 -0.04 6.12 10.16
N TYR A 195 1.14 6.60 10.58
CA TYR A 195 2.05 7.44 9.77
C TYR A 195 3.51 7.18 10.21
N ASN A 196 4.49 7.83 9.58
CA ASN A 196 5.93 7.56 9.75
C ASN A 196 6.32 6.13 9.32
N ASN A 197 5.80 5.75 8.16
CA ASN A 197 6.09 4.49 7.50
C ASN A 197 7.12 4.67 6.37
N ASN A 198 7.83 5.80 6.31
CA ASN A 198 8.88 6.10 5.33
C ASN A 198 10.26 6.06 5.99
N TYR A 199 11.23 5.45 5.32
CA TYR A 199 12.59 5.22 5.79
C TYR A 199 13.55 5.70 4.70
N THR A 200 14.46 6.60 5.04
CA THR A 200 15.34 7.30 4.11
C THR A 200 16.76 7.29 4.61
#